data_AF-A0A4Y7PQD5-F1
#
_entry.id   AF-A0A4Y7PQD5-F1
#
_cell.length_a   1.000
_cell.length_b   1.000
_cell.length_c   1.000
_cell.angle_alpha   90.00
_cell.angle_beta   90.00
_cell.angle_gamma   90.00
#
_symmetry.space_group_name_H-M   'P 1'
#
loop_
_entity.id
_entity.type
_entity.pdbx_description
1 polymer ?
#
loop_
_entity_poly.entity_id
_entity_poly.type
_entity_poly.pdbx_seq_one_letter_code
_entity_poly.pdbx_strand_id
1 'polypeptide(L)'
;RKRHPKLWFKDGDIIFTTNATIFRVHRGVLSMHASVFADMFSLPYPNSDNVNPTFDGLPVVEVSDADDDFAHLLHLFYDRRYYQHGTETTFDKISGLLRMSTKYQMDELRGEIISHLALAYPSMLEKYKEAIDPKVQLPLFPPFKGQHFVIVALARETDASALLPAALWRSSCSGPNDIINGFVNADGRQIFRLPAFDIPLCMKAK
;
A
#
# COMPACT_ATOMS: atom_id res chain seq x y z
N ARG A 1 7.48 -10.60 18.49
CA ARG A 1 7.39 -9.26 17.87
C ARG A 1 8.60 -8.42 18.30
N LYS A 2 9.13 -7.54 17.45
CA LYS A 2 10.28 -6.66 17.73
C LYS A 2 9.87 -5.18 17.74
N ARG A 3 10.53 -4.34 18.54
CA ARG A 3 10.29 -2.89 18.55
C ARG A 3 10.71 -2.27 17.22
N HIS A 4 9.85 -1.43 16.64
CA HIS A 4 10.22 -0.68 15.44
C HIS A 4 11.31 0.35 15.79
N PRO A 5 12.43 0.44 15.05
CA PRO A 5 13.58 1.26 15.44
C PRO A 5 13.30 2.77 15.42
N LYS A 6 12.36 3.22 14.58
CA LYS A 6 12.04 4.66 14.39
C LYS A 6 10.64 5.07 14.85
N LEU A 7 9.73 4.10 15.05
CA LEU A 7 8.32 4.34 15.39
C LEU A 7 8.08 3.85 16.82
N TRP A 8 8.94 4.34 17.71
CA TRP A 8 8.96 3.99 19.13
C TRP A 8 9.20 5.26 19.93
N PHE A 9 8.12 5.99 20.21
CA PHE A 9 8.16 7.27 20.90
C PHE A 9 8.10 7.06 22.41
N LYS A 10 9.01 7.70 23.16
CA LYS A 10 9.10 7.54 24.63
C LYS A 10 7.86 8.07 25.34
N ASP A 11 7.21 9.06 24.76
CA ASP A 11 5.98 9.72 25.18
C ASP A 11 4.72 9.17 24.52
N GLY A 12 4.84 8.16 23.65
CA GLY A 12 3.69 7.51 23.02
C GLY A 12 2.75 6.89 24.06
N ASP A 13 1.45 7.05 23.84
CA ASP A 13 0.35 6.72 24.74
C ASP A 13 -0.44 5.47 24.29
N ILE A 14 -0.03 4.84 23.18
CA ILE A 14 -0.62 3.60 22.67
C ILE A 14 0.42 2.71 21.99
N ILE A 15 0.22 1.40 22.12
CA ILE A 15 1.00 0.36 21.46
C ILE A 15 0.18 -0.26 20.33
N PHE A 16 0.73 -0.28 19.12
CA PHE A 16 0.20 -1.07 18.03
C PHE A 16 1.08 -2.29 17.79
N THR A 17 0.47 -3.43 17.48
CA THR A 17 1.20 -4.64 17.14
C THR A 17 0.69 -5.27 15.86
N THR A 18 1.61 -5.58 14.96
CA THR A 18 1.40 -6.43 13.77
C THR A 18 1.89 -7.85 14.08
N ASN A 19 2.00 -8.71 13.06
CA ASN A 19 2.53 -10.06 13.22
C ASN A 19 3.97 -10.08 13.76
N ALA A 20 4.87 -9.24 13.22
CA ALA A 20 6.28 -9.26 13.60
C ALA A 20 6.74 -8.04 14.40
N THR A 21 6.01 -6.93 14.42
CA THR A 21 6.49 -5.63 14.91
C THR A 21 5.59 -5.03 15.98
N ILE A 22 6.18 -4.30 16.91
CA ILE A 22 5.47 -3.46 17.87
C ILE A 22 5.88 -1.99 17.69
N PHE A 23 4.89 -1.11 17.74
CA PHE A 23 5.00 0.32 17.54
C PHE A 23 4.50 1.03 18.79
N ARG A 24 5.18 2.09 19.21
CA ARG A 24 4.73 2.96 20.30
C ARG A 24 4.54 4.36 19.76
N VAL A 25 3.29 4.81 19.69
CA VAL A 25 2.85 6.00 18.96
C VAL A 25 1.80 6.78 19.76
N HIS A 26 1.27 7.86 19.17
CA HIS A 26 0.30 8.76 19.80
C HIS A 26 -1.10 8.60 19.22
N ARG A 27 -2.10 8.39 20.08
CA ARG A 27 -3.52 8.34 19.71
C ARG A 27 -3.96 9.58 18.96
N GLY A 28 -3.61 10.76 19.48
CA GLY A 28 -3.99 12.04 18.87
C GLY A 28 -3.48 12.21 17.43
N VAL A 29 -2.26 11.75 17.13
CA VAL A 29 -1.70 11.80 15.77
C VAL A 29 -2.47 10.87 14.84
N LEU A 30 -2.75 9.64 15.29
CA LEU A 30 -3.52 8.67 14.51
C LEU A 30 -4.93 9.19 14.20
N SER A 31 -5.65 9.68 15.23
CA SER A 31 -6.99 10.25 15.10
C SER A 31 -7.04 11.47 14.19
N MET A 32 -5.97 12.27 14.16
CA MET A 32 -5.88 13.44 13.28
C MET A 32 -5.83 13.07 11.80
N HIS A 33 -5.22 11.93 11.47
CA HIS A 33 -5.00 11.51 10.09
C HIS A 33 -6.02 10.51 9.55
N ALA A 34 -6.66 9.70 10.41
CA ALA A 34 -7.74 8.81 9.98
C ALA A 34 -8.82 8.68 11.05
N SER A 35 -10.07 8.96 10.65
CA SER A 35 -11.26 8.88 11.49
C SER A 35 -11.46 7.49 12.12
N VAL A 36 -11.10 6.43 11.39
CA VAL A 36 -11.17 5.05 11.87
C VAL A 36 -10.43 4.86 13.20
N PHE A 37 -9.29 5.54 13.40
CA PHE A 37 -8.59 5.50 14.69
C PHE A 37 -9.29 6.32 15.77
N ALA A 38 -9.87 7.48 15.43
CA ALA A 38 -10.67 8.26 16.38
C ALA A 38 -11.88 7.46 16.89
N ASP A 39 -12.62 6.82 15.98
CA ASP A 39 -13.75 5.97 16.31
C ASP A 39 -13.32 4.80 17.19
N MET A 40 -12.25 4.10 16.81
CA MET A 40 -11.65 2.99 17.57
C MET A 40 -11.31 3.38 19.02
N PHE A 41 -10.81 4.59 19.27
CA PHE A 41 -10.47 5.04 20.62
C PHE A 41 -11.65 5.61 21.41
N SER A 42 -12.73 5.99 20.73
CA SER A 42 -13.95 6.54 21.34
C SER A 42 -14.91 5.46 21.85
N LEU A 43 -14.84 4.25 21.28
CA LEU A 43 -15.71 3.15 21.68
C LEU A 43 -15.39 2.76 23.13
N PRO A 44 -16.40 2.63 24.00
CA PRO A 44 -16.21 2.02 25.31
C PRO A 44 -15.66 0.62 25.09
N TYR A 45 -14.44 0.36 25.55
CA TYR A 45 -13.92 -1.00 25.54
C TYR A 45 -14.94 -1.89 26.27
N PRO A 46 -15.39 -3.01 25.69
CA PRO A 46 -16.40 -3.85 26.30
C PRO A 46 -15.95 -4.21 27.72
N ASN A 47 -16.80 -3.86 28.68
CA ASN A 47 -16.52 -3.88 30.10
C ASN A 47 -16.02 -5.26 30.59
N SER A 48 -15.08 -5.18 31.53
CA SER A 48 -14.97 -6.02 32.74
C SER A 48 -14.96 -7.53 32.55
N ASP A 49 -13.76 -8.10 32.39
CA ASP A 49 -13.29 -9.34 33.06
C ASP A 49 -11.97 -9.83 32.44
N ASN A 50 -11.62 -9.32 31.25
CA ASN A 50 -10.34 -9.58 30.62
C ASN A 50 -9.43 -8.38 30.83
N VAL A 51 -8.29 -8.60 31.51
CA VAL A 51 -7.20 -7.62 31.59
C VAL A 51 -6.87 -7.19 30.16
N ASN A 52 -7.19 -5.94 29.81
CA ASN A 52 -6.82 -5.41 28.50
C ASN A 52 -5.32 -5.65 28.29
N PRO A 53 -4.90 -6.17 27.13
CA PRO A 53 -3.49 -6.39 26.89
C PRO A 53 -2.78 -5.04 27.05
N THR A 54 -1.93 -4.98 28.06
CA THR A 54 -1.08 -3.82 28.32
C THR A 54 0.36 -4.20 28.06
N PHE A 55 1.11 -3.26 27.50
CA PHE A 55 2.55 -3.39 27.32
C PHE A 55 3.20 -2.15 27.90
N ASP A 56 4.09 -2.32 28.87
CA ASP A 56 4.66 -1.23 29.66
C ASP A 56 3.57 -0.30 30.27
N GLY A 57 2.43 -0.87 30.69
CA GLY A 57 1.29 -0.13 31.25
C GLY A 57 0.44 0.64 30.23
N LEU A 58 0.73 0.52 28.94
CA LEU A 58 0.00 1.19 27.86
C LEU A 58 -0.98 0.24 27.16
N PRO A 59 -2.11 0.76 26.65
CA PRO A 59 -3.08 -0.02 25.89
C PRO A 59 -2.45 -0.56 24.59
N VAL A 60 -2.72 -1.83 24.31
CA VAL A 60 -2.24 -2.52 23.10
C VAL A 60 -3.39 -2.74 22.12
N VAL A 61 -3.18 -2.38 20.86
CA VAL A 61 -4.07 -2.67 19.73
C VAL A 61 -3.35 -3.58 18.75
N GLU A 62 -3.93 -4.75 18.50
CA GLU A 62 -3.43 -5.67 17.49
C GLU A 62 -4.10 -5.40 16.14
N VAL A 63 -3.29 -5.26 15.09
CA VAL A 63 -3.75 -5.04 13.72
C VAL A 63 -3.33 -6.20 12.83
N SER A 64 -4.19 -6.56 11.88
CA SER A 64 -3.94 -7.63 10.91
C SER A 64 -3.10 -7.20 9.70
N ASP A 65 -2.65 -5.95 9.69
CA ASP A 65 -1.90 -5.35 8.59
C ASP A 65 -0.49 -5.93 8.44
N ALA A 66 0.01 -5.92 7.21
CA ALA A 66 1.40 -6.25 6.95
C ALA A 66 2.32 -5.25 7.66
N ASP A 67 3.41 -5.78 8.24
CA ASP A 67 4.36 -5.01 9.03
C ASP A 67 4.87 -3.75 8.30
N ASP A 68 5.28 -3.91 7.03
CA ASP A 68 5.84 -2.82 6.23
C ASP A 68 4.79 -1.81 5.79
N ASP A 69 3.60 -2.26 5.41
CA ASP A 69 2.49 -1.38 5.00
C ASP A 69 2.06 -0.47 6.16
N PHE A 70 1.88 -1.05 7.35
CA PHE A 70 1.51 -0.29 8.55
C PHE A 70 2.64 0.67 8.96
N ALA A 71 3.90 0.25 8.86
CA ALA A 71 5.04 1.13 9.10
C ALA A 71 5.08 2.32 8.11
N HIS A 72 4.77 2.10 6.83
CA HIS A 72 4.67 3.17 5.82
C HIS A 72 3.57 4.18 6.16
N LEU A 73 2.40 3.71 6.60
CA LEU A 73 1.32 4.58 7.07
C LEU A 73 1.76 5.44 8.26
N LEU A 74 2.34 4.80 9.28
CA LEU A 74 2.81 5.53 10.47
C LEU A 74 3.90 6.54 10.10
N HIS A 75 4.85 6.17 9.23
CA HIS A 75 5.86 7.11 8.77
C HIS A 75 5.25 8.34 8.09
N LEU A 76 4.19 8.17 7.30
CA LEU A 76 3.47 9.28 6.68
C LEU A 76 2.86 10.23 7.73
N PHE A 77 2.33 9.71 8.83
CA PHE A 77 1.71 10.54 9.88
C PHE A 77 2.74 11.37 10.66
N TYR A 78 3.95 10.84 10.84
CA TYR A 78 5.01 11.52 11.58
C TYR A 78 5.95 12.35 10.70
N ASP A 79 6.02 12.08 9.40
CA ASP A 79 6.85 12.81 8.45
C ASP A 79 6.08 13.13 7.17
N ARG A 80 5.68 14.39 7.04
CA ARG A 80 4.99 14.90 5.83
C ARG A 80 5.82 14.78 4.55
N ARG A 81 7.14 14.65 4.65
CA ARG A 81 8.03 14.46 3.49
C ARG A 81 8.18 13.00 3.10
N TYR A 82 7.57 12.09 3.84
CA TYR A 82 7.68 10.66 3.60
C TYR A 82 7.11 10.24 2.24
N TYR A 83 6.05 10.92 1.79
CA TYR A 83 5.43 10.75 0.48
C TYR A 83 5.00 12.11 -0.07
N GLN A 84 5.27 12.32 -1.36
CA GLN A 84 4.82 13.49 -2.10
C GLN A 84 4.34 13.04 -3.48
N HIS A 85 3.19 13.55 -3.90
CA HIS A 85 2.65 13.28 -5.23
C HIS A 85 3.60 13.81 -6.31
N GLY A 86 3.84 13.00 -7.35
CA GLY A 86 4.67 13.37 -8.51
C GLY A 86 6.18 13.28 -8.28
N THR A 87 6.64 12.85 -7.10
CA THR A 87 8.06 12.60 -6.82
C THR A 87 8.36 11.11 -6.84
N GLU A 88 9.54 10.73 -7.32
CA GLU A 88 9.99 9.33 -7.28
C GLU A 88 9.94 8.74 -5.86
N THR A 89 9.46 7.51 -5.76
CA THR A 89 9.31 6.75 -4.51
C THR A 89 9.67 5.28 -4.73
N THR A 90 9.33 4.40 -3.80
CA THR A 90 9.45 2.94 -3.97
C THR A 90 8.09 2.30 -4.17
N PHE A 91 8.07 1.16 -4.86
CA PHE A 91 6.84 0.38 -5.06
C PHE A 91 6.24 -0.09 -3.72
N ASP A 92 7.09 -0.56 -2.80
CA ASP A 92 6.65 -1.00 -1.46
C ASP A 92 5.95 0.14 -0.73
N LYS A 93 6.53 1.36 -0.77
CA LYS A 93 5.94 2.53 -0.13
C LYS A 93 4.58 2.88 -0.72
N ILE A 94 4.51 3.07 -2.04
CA ILE A 94 3.27 3.54 -2.68
C ILE A 94 2.16 2.48 -2.64
N SER A 95 2.51 1.20 -2.76
CA SER A 95 1.53 0.11 -2.67
C SER A 95 1.02 -0.07 -1.24
N GLY A 96 1.89 -0.02 -0.24
CA GLY A 96 1.49 -0.06 1.17
C GLY A 96 0.61 1.11 1.56
N LEU A 97 0.97 2.33 1.15
CA LEU A 97 0.13 3.50 1.37
C LEU A 97 -1.23 3.38 0.68
N LEU A 98 -1.33 2.79 -0.53
CA LEU A 98 -2.61 2.58 -1.20
C LEU A 98 -3.50 1.58 -0.45
N ARG A 99 -2.93 0.47 0.03
CA ARG A 99 -3.66 -0.51 0.87
C ARG A 99 -4.15 0.12 2.16
N MET A 100 -3.27 0.81 2.87
CA MET A 100 -3.58 1.42 4.16
C MET A 100 -4.60 2.55 4.02
N SER A 101 -4.45 3.44 3.04
CA SER A 101 -5.42 4.51 2.79
C SER A 101 -6.80 3.95 2.40
N THR A 102 -6.85 2.82 1.67
CA THR A 102 -8.11 2.13 1.36
C THR A 102 -8.73 1.50 2.61
N LYS A 103 -7.96 0.78 3.43
CA LYS A 103 -8.45 0.09 4.63
C LYS A 103 -8.96 1.07 5.70
N TYR A 104 -8.20 2.14 5.93
CA TYR A 104 -8.49 3.13 6.97
C TYR A 104 -9.32 4.32 6.47
N GLN A 105 -9.95 4.20 5.29
CA GLN A 105 -10.88 5.18 4.72
C GLN A 105 -10.29 6.60 4.63
N MET A 106 -9.05 6.69 4.17
CA MET A 106 -8.34 7.94 3.96
C MET A 106 -8.50 8.40 2.51
N ASP A 107 -9.72 8.84 2.16
CA ASP A 107 -10.12 9.06 0.76
C ASP A 107 -9.26 10.06 -0.01
N GLU A 108 -8.84 11.16 0.64
CA GLU A 108 -7.97 12.16 0.02
C GLU A 108 -6.61 11.56 -0.35
N LEU A 109 -5.93 10.93 0.62
CA LEU A 109 -4.65 10.26 0.40
C LEU A 109 -4.76 9.14 -0.64
N ARG A 110 -5.84 8.36 -0.58
CA ARG A 110 -6.11 7.29 -1.55
C ARG A 110 -6.21 7.88 -2.97
N GLY A 111 -6.95 8.97 -3.14
CA GLY A 111 -7.09 9.68 -4.41
C GLY A 111 -5.76 10.22 -4.94
N GLU A 112 -4.93 10.80 -4.06
CA GLU A 112 -3.59 11.28 -4.40
C GLU A 112 -2.67 10.16 -4.89
N ILE A 113 -2.69 9.01 -4.22
CA ILE A 113 -1.86 7.85 -4.57
C ILE A 113 -2.30 7.23 -5.89
N ILE A 114 -3.62 7.08 -6.11
CA ILE A 114 -4.15 6.60 -7.39
C ILE A 114 -3.76 7.56 -8.51
N SER A 115 -3.88 8.87 -8.28
CA SER A 115 -3.48 9.88 -9.26
C SER A 115 -1.99 9.83 -9.57
N HIS A 116 -1.15 9.54 -8.56
CA HIS A 116 0.29 9.38 -8.73
C HIS A 116 0.60 8.14 -9.59
N LEU A 117 0.00 6.99 -9.29
CA LEU A 117 0.17 5.77 -10.09
C LEU A 117 -0.37 5.93 -11.52
N ALA A 118 -1.45 6.71 -11.69
CA ALA A 118 -2.07 6.99 -12.98
C ALA A 118 -1.16 7.79 -13.94
N LEU A 119 -0.09 8.42 -13.44
CA LEU A 119 0.93 9.03 -14.30
C LEU A 119 1.62 7.98 -15.19
N ALA A 120 1.78 6.75 -14.73
CA ALA A 120 2.35 5.64 -15.52
C ALA A 120 1.27 4.64 -16.02
N TYR A 121 0.14 4.57 -15.32
CA TYR A 121 -0.97 3.66 -15.59
C TYR A 121 -2.31 4.41 -15.78
N PRO A 122 -2.41 5.31 -16.77
CA PRO A 122 -3.64 6.06 -17.00
C PRO A 122 -4.77 5.16 -17.53
N SER A 123 -6.01 5.56 -17.27
CA SER A 123 -7.20 4.86 -17.78
C SER A 123 -7.53 5.17 -19.24
N MET A 124 -6.94 6.22 -19.82
CA MET A 124 -7.24 6.73 -21.16
C MET A 124 -6.06 6.50 -22.11
N LEU A 125 -6.35 6.08 -23.35
CA LEU A 125 -5.34 5.78 -24.37
C LEU A 125 -4.47 7.00 -24.71
N GLU A 126 -5.06 8.19 -24.85
CA GLU A 126 -4.28 9.40 -25.20
C GLU A 126 -3.27 9.76 -24.10
N LYS A 127 -3.70 9.72 -22.84
CA LYS A 127 -2.80 9.88 -21.68
C LYS A 127 -1.74 8.78 -21.61
N TYR A 128 -2.07 7.56 -22.03
CA TYR A 128 -1.10 6.48 -22.09
C TYR A 128 0.00 6.77 -23.12
N LYS A 129 -0.35 7.26 -24.31
CA LYS A 129 0.62 7.66 -25.35
C LYS A 129 1.55 8.75 -24.83
N GLU A 130 1.03 9.72 -24.09
CA GLU A 130 1.83 10.75 -23.42
C GLU A 130 2.76 10.12 -22.38
N ALA A 131 2.26 9.25 -21.51
CA ALA A 131 3.02 8.63 -20.42
C ALA A 131 4.20 7.73 -20.89
N ILE A 132 4.16 7.24 -22.13
CA ILE A 132 5.25 6.44 -22.72
C ILE A 132 6.22 7.26 -23.58
N ASP A 133 5.95 8.55 -23.80
CA ASP A 133 6.90 9.43 -24.50
C ASP A 133 8.16 9.61 -23.62
N PRO A 134 9.35 9.19 -24.10
CA PRO A 134 10.59 9.28 -23.34
C PRO A 134 10.93 10.70 -22.87
N LYS A 135 10.38 11.74 -23.51
CA LYS A 135 10.62 13.15 -23.16
C LYS A 135 9.88 13.61 -21.91
N VAL A 136 8.79 12.94 -21.55
CA VAL A 136 7.91 13.30 -20.43
C VAL A 136 7.79 12.17 -19.40
N GLN A 137 8.48 11.05 -19.61
CA GLN A 137 8.45 9.91 -18.72
C GLN A 137 8.97 10.30 -17.32
N LEU A 138 8.07 10.29 -16.34
CA LEU A 138 8.41 10.49 -14.93
C LEU A 138 8.71 9.13 -14.28
N PRO A 139 9.90 8.92 -13.70
CA PRO A 139 10.17 7.72 -12.93
C PRO A 139 9.36 7.76 -11.63
N LEU A 140 8.33 6.91 -11.53
CA LEU A 140 7.53 6.79 -10.31
C LEU A 140 8.27 6.00 -9.23
N PHE A 141 8.90 4.91 -9.65
CA PHE A 141 9.74 4.05 -8.85
C PHE A 141 10.65 3.25 -9.79
N PRO A 142 11.79 2.71 -9.31
CA PRO A 142 12.67 1.88 -10.12
C PRO A 142 11.93 0.70 -10.76
N PRO A 143 12.05 0.47 -12.07
CA PRO A 143 11.32 -0.59 -12.75
C PRO A 143 11.84 -1.98 -12.34
N PHE A 144 10.92 -2.95 -12.25
CA PHE A 144 11.27 -4.34 -11.91
C PHE A 144 10.43 -5.36 -12.68
N LYS A 145 10.94 -6.60 -12.76
CA LYS A 145 10.28 -7.70 -13.48
C LYS A 145 8.93 -8.02 -12.82
N GLY A 146 7.86 -8.02 -13.59
CA GLY A 146 6.50 -8.28 -13.09
C GLY A 146 5.79 -7.08 -12.47
N GLN A 147 6.35 -5.86 -12.56
CA GLN A 147 5.73 -4.64 -12.04
C GLN A 147 4.28 -4.43 -12.53
N HIS A 148 3.97 -4.79 -13.78
CA HIS A 148 2.62 -4.59 -14.32
C HIS A 148 1.61 -5.54 -13.69
N PHE A 149 2.05 -6.76 -13.35
CA PHE A 149 1.19 -7.78 -12.75
C PHE A 149 0.84 -7.40 -11.31
N VAL A 150 1.80 -6.88 -10.56
CA VAL A 150 1.56 -6.40 -9.20
C VAL A 150 0.70 -5.14 -9.18
N ILE A 151 0.78 -4.26 -10.19
CA ILE A 151 -0.12 -3.12 -10.31
C ILE A 151 -1.56 -3.59 -10.57
N VAL A 152 -1.78 -4.60 -11.43
CA VAL A 152 -3.11 -5.21 -11.62
C VAL A 152 -3.61 -5.79 -10.30
N ALA A 153 -2.80 -6.59 -9.61
CA ALA A 153 -3.19 -7.20 -8.34
C ALA A 153 -3.53 -6.13 -7.28
N LEU A 154 -2.69 -5.11 -7.13
CA LEU A 154 -2.91 -4.00 -6.21
C LEU A 154 -4.18 -3.22 -6.56
N ALA A 155 -4.42 -2.95 -7.85
CA ALA A 155 -5.61 -2.24 -8.30
C ALA A 155 -6.90 -3.02 -8.02
N ARG A 156 -6.86 -4.35 -8.15
CA ARG A 156 -7.99 -5.23 -7.79
C ARG A 156 -8.19 -5.28 -6.26
N GLU A 157 -7.11 -5.44 -5.51
CA GLU A 157 -7.13 -5.50 -4.04
C GLU A 157 -7.69 -4.22 -3.40
N THR A 158 -7.39 -3.06 -3.98
CA THR A 158 -7.72 -1.74 -3.42
C THR A 158 -8.85 -1.02 -4.14
N ASP A 159 -9.53 -1.70 -5.07
CA ASP A 159 -10.57 -1.15 -5.94
C ASP A 159 -10.13 0.15 -6.68
N ALA A 160 -8.85 0.20 -7.08
CA ALA A 160 -8.27 1.31 -7.85
C ALA A 160 -8.43 1.05 -9.36
N SER A 161 -9.68 0.88 -9.81
CA SER A 161 -10.03 0.48 -11.18
C SER A 161 -9.45 1.39 -12.28
N ALA A 162 -9.18 2.66 -11.97
CA ALA A 162 -8.54 3.62 -12.88
C ALA A 162 -7.15 3.16 -13.39
N LEU A 163 -6.46 2.29 -12.65
CA LEU A 163 -5.13 1.81 -13.01
C LEU A 163 -5.17 0.59 -13.96
N LEU A 164 -6.32 -0.10 -14.02
CA LEU A 164 -6.44 -1.39 -14.70
C LEU A 164 -6.21 -1.33 -16.22
N PRO A 165 -6.73 -0.35 -16.99
CA PRO A 165 -6.62 -0.38 -18.45
C PRO A 165 -5.17 -0.45 -18.94
N ALA A 166 -4.33 0.50 -18.51
CA ALA A 166 -2.92 0.50 -18.87
C ALA A 166 -2.15 -0.67 -18.25
N ALA A 167 -2.46 -1.05 -17.00
CA ALA A 167 -1.75 -2.15 -16.33
C ALA A 167 -2.00 -3.51 -16.99
N LEU A 168 -3.25 -3.80 -17.37
CA LEU A 168 -3.63 -5.02 -18.09
C LEU A 168 -3.04 -5.04 -19.50
N TRP A 169 -3.08 -3.92 -20.23
CA TRP A 169 -2.45 -3.81 -21.55
C TRP A 169 -0.93 -4.07 -21.47
N ARG A 170 -0.22 -3.40 -20.56
CA ARG A 170 1.22 -3.64 -20.39
C ARG A 170 1.51 -5.08 -19.94
N SER A 171 0.60 -5.71 -19.20
CA SER A 171 0.73 -7.11 -18.79
C SER A 171 0.56 -8.07 -19.98
N SER A 172 -0.36 -7.80 -20.91
CA SER A 172 -0.58 -8.63 -22.11
C SER A 172 0.60 -8.63 -23.08
N CYS A 173 1.45 -7.60 -23.03
CA CYS A 173 2.71 -7.56 -23.78
C CYS A 173 3.77 -8.58 -23.30
N SER A 174 3.56 -9.27 -22.18
CA SER A 174 4.50 -10.28 -21.66
C SER A 174 4.42 -11.62 -22.43
N GLY A 175 5.44 -12.48 -22.30
CA GLY A 175 5.41 -13.83 -22.90
C GLY A 175 4.28 -14.70 -22.34
N PRO A 176 3.70 -15.65 -23.11
CA PRO A 176 2.61 -16.50 -22.60
C PRO A 176 2.99 -17.26 -21.33
N ASN A 177 4.22 -17.78 -21.26
CA ASN A 177 4.74 -18.45 -20.08
C ASN A 177 4.84 -17.53 -18.87
N ASP A 178 5.21 -16.26 -19.07
CA ASP A 178 5.27 -15.27 -17.99
C ASP A 178 3.86 -14.93 -17.50
N ILE A 179 2.90 -14.73 -18.41
CA ILE A 179 1.49 -14.45 -18.06
C ILE A 179 0.89 -15.56 -17.20
N ILE A 180 1.19 -16.83 -17.51
CA ILE A 180 0.67 -17.99 -16.78
C ILE A 180 1.38 -18.19 -15.43
N ASN A 181 2.72 -18.13 -15.42
CA ASN A 181 3.50 -18.56 -14.26
C ASN A 181 3.86 -17.40 -13.32
N GLY A 182 3.82 -16.17 -13.83
CA GLY A 182 4.30 -14.96 -13.17
C GLY A 182 5.82 -14.81 -13.23
N PHE A 183 6.32 -13.86 -12.43
CA PHE A 183 7.73 -13.55 -12.31
C PHE A 183 8.22 -13.80 -10.89
N VAL A 184 9.38 -14.43 -10.76
CA VAL A 184 10.03 -14.55 -9.46
C VAL A 184 10.84 -13.29 -9.21
N ASN A 185 10.76 -12.74 -7.99
CA ASN A 185 11.59 -11.61 -7.57
C ASN A 185 13.08 -12.00 -7.52
N ALA A 186 13.97 -11.01 -7.42
CA ALA A 186 15.43 -11.23 -7.45
C ALA A 186 15.90 -12.23 -6.37
N ASP A 187 15.24 -12.25 -5.21
CA ASP A 187 15.59 -13.10 -4.07
C ASP A 187 15.00 -14.52 -4.13
N GLY A 188 14.20 -14.84 -5.16
CA GLY A 188 13.59 -16.16 -5.31
C GLY A 188 12.38 -16.46 -4.41
N ARG A 189 11.97 -15.51 -3.56
CA ARG A 189 11.01 -15.73 -2.46
C ARG A 189 9.58 -15.34 -2.79
N GLN A 190 9.39 -14.41 -3.72
CA GLN A 190 8.08 -13.88 -4.06
C GLN A 190 7.81 -14.07 -5.54
N ILE A 191 6.57 -14.47 -5.86
CA ILE A 191 6.12 -14.62 -7.24
C ILE A 191 5.06 -13.56 -7.52
N PHE A 192 5.36 -12.68 -8.48
CA PHE A 192 4.45 -11.69 -9.00
C PHE A 192 3.57 -12.31 -10.09
N ARG A 193 2.30 -12.57 -9.75
CA ARG A 193 1.32 -13.17 -10.67
C ARG A 193 0.17 -12.21 -10.94
N LEU A 194 -0.39 -12.32 -12.14
CA LEU A 194 -1.71 -11.75 -12.40
C LEU A 194 -2.76 -12.47 -11.54
N PRO A 195 -3.81 -11.77 -11.10
CA PRO A 195 -5.00 -12.42 -10.58
C PRO A 195 -5.51 -13.44 -11.60
N ALA A 196 -5.95 -14.63 -11.12
CA ALA A 196 -6.31 -15.74 -12.01
C ALA A 196 -7.38 -15.36 -13.05
N PHE A 197 -8.31 -14.47 -12.68
CA PHE A 197 -9.34 -13.94 -13.56
C PHE A 197 -8.80 -13.05 -14.69
N ASP A 198 -7.66 -12.39 -14.51
CA ASP A 198 -7.07 -11.47 -15.47
C ASP A 198 -6.12 -12.18 -16.47
N ILE A 199 -5.72 -13.44 -16.21
CA ILE A 199 -4.87 -14.24 -17.10
C ILE A 199 -5.50 -14.43 -18.49
N PRO A 200 -6.77 -14.88 -18.64
CA PRO A 200 -7.38 -15.06 -19.96
C PRO A 200 -7.52 -13.75 -20.73
N LEU A 201 -7.73 -12.63 -20.04
CA LEU A 201 -7.80 -11.30 -20.66
C LEU A 201 -6.46 -10.93 -21.30
N CYS A 202 -5.36 -11.11 -20.55
CA CYS A 202 -4.02 -10.80 -21.05
C CYS A 202 -3.58 -11.75 -22.19
N MET A 203 -4.04 -13.00 -22.18
CA MET A 203 -3.73 -13.99 -23.23
C MET A 203 -4.47 -13.70 -24.55
N LYS A 204 -5.71 -13.18 -24.49
CA LYS A 204 -6.53 -12.85 -25.68
C LYS A 204 -6.12 -11.57 -26.38
N ALA A 205 -5.44 -10.67 -25.67
CA ALA A 205 -5.03 -9.36 -26.17
C ALA A 205 -3.73 -9.38 -26.99
N LYS A 206 -3.20 -10.57 -27.30
CA LYS A 206 -2.09 -10.77 -28.24
C LYS A 206 -2.61 -10.85 -29.68
#